data_AF-A0A560B855-F1
#
_entry.id   AF-A0A560B855-F1
#
_cell.length_a   1.000
_cell.length_b   1.000
_cell.length_c   1.000
_cell.angle_alpha   90.00
_cell.angle_beta   90.00
_cell.angle_gamma   90.00
#
_symmetry.space_group_name_H-M   'P 1'
#
loop_
_entity.id
_entity.type
_entity.pdbx_description
1 polymer ?
#
loop_
_entity_poly.entity_id
_entity_poly.type
_entity_poly.pdbx_seq_one_letter_code
_entity_poly.pdbx_strand_id
1 'polypeptide(L)'
;MPERTANAWASWAFLPGWEARAGVQYIGKTYADVANTVTRPAYTVVNAGLDYRPTDNTKLSLRAFNLFDEVYAVASGTTSWKLGRPRSAELAFSMTF
;
A
#
# COMPACT_ATOMS: atom_id res chain seq x y z
N MET A 1 -1.62 20.32 0.65
CA MET A 1 -2.34 19.24 1.38
C MET A 1 -3.33 18.56 0.42
N PRO A 2 -3.57 17.23 0.50
CA PRO A 2 -4.55 16.58 -0.36
C PRO A 2 -5.97 17.01 -0.01
N GLU A 3 -6.79 17.29 -1.02
CA GLU A 3 -8.19 17.66 -0.79
C GLU A 3 -9.01 16.52 -0.19
N ARG A 4 -8.66 15.26 -0.52
CA ARG A 4 -9.37 14.07 -0.06
C ARG A 4 -8.40 12.90 0.08
N THR A 5 -8.48 12.17 1.19
CA THR A 5 -7.78 10.90 1.37
C THR A 5 -8.79 9.87 1.84
N ALA A 6 -8.76 8.67 1.27
CA ALA A 6 -9.59 7.56 1.72
C ALA A 6 -8.73 6.30 1.84
N ASN A 7 -8.87 5.58 2.94
CA ASN A 7 -8.13 4.36 3.23
C ASN A 7 -9.11 3.30 3.72
N ALA A 8 -9.20 2.20 3.00
CA ALA A 8 -10.03 1.06 3.34
C ALA A 8 -9.16 -0.19 3.45
N TRP A 9 -9.38 -0.98 4.49
CA TRP A 9 -8.71 -2.26 4.69
C TRP A 9 -9.74 -3.31 5.09
N ALA A 10 -9.60 -4.50 4.54
CA ALA A 10 -10.38 -5.67 4.89
C ALA A 10 -9.41 -6.81 5.23
N SER A 11 -9.72 -7.52 6.31
CA SER A 11 -9.06 -8.77 6.68
C SER A 11 -10.10 -9.87 6.78
N TRP A 12 -9.74 -11.07 6.35
CA TRP A 12 -10.61 -12.23 6.38
C TRP A 12 -9.82 -13.49 6.75
N ALA A 13 -10.14 -14.03 7.93
CA ALA A 13 -9.68 -15.34 8.35
C ALA A 13 -10.65 -16.41 7.84
N PHE A 14 -10.41 -16.88 6.61
CA PHE A 14 -11.31 -17.81 5.92
C PHE A 14 -11.10 -19.28 6.32
N LEU A 15 -9.93 -19.63 6.86
CA LEU A 15 -9.58 -20.95 7.37
C LEU A 15 -8.69 -20.85 8.62
N PRO A 16 -8.65 -21.89 9.47
CA PRO A 16 -7.71 -21.94 10.58
C PRO A 16 -6.27 -21.74 10.10
N GLY A 17 -5.57 -20.80 10.73
CA GLY A 17 -4.20 -20.45 10.36
C GLY A 17 -4.05 -19.58 9.11
N TRP A 18 -5.12 -19.30 8.35
CA TRP A 18 -5.07 -18.45 7.15
C TRP A 18 -5.76 -17.11 7.38
N GLU A 19 -5.11 -16.02 6.97
CA GLU A 19 -5.67 -14.68 6.98
C GLU A 19 -5.33 -13.95 5.69
N ALA A 20 -6.35 -13.62 4.90
CA ALA A 20 -6.20 -12.76 3.73
C ALA A 20 -6.46 -11.30 4.13
N ARG A 21 -5.70 -10.37 3.55
CA ARG A 21 -5.83 -8.93 3.79
C ARG A 21 -5.81 -8.21 2.46
N ALA A 22 -6.66 -7.20 2.31
CA ALA A 22 -6.67 -6.32 1.15
C ALA A 22 -6.83 -4.88 1.63
N GLY A 23 -6.14 -3.96 0.98
CA GLY A 23 -6.15 -2.54 1.31
C GLY A 23 -6.22 -1.69 0.07
N VAL A 24 -7.08 -0.68 0.09
CA VAL A 24 -7.18 0.36 -0.94
C VAL A 24 -6.87 1.69 -0.29
N GLN A 25 -5.91 2.41 -0.86
CA GLN A 25 -5.52 3.75 -0.44
C GLN A 25 -5.73 4.70 -1.61
N TYR A 26 -6.64 5.65 -1.46
CA TYR A 26 -6.88 6.72 -2.39
C TYR A 26 -6.34 8.03 -1.81
N ILE A 27 -5.48 8.70 -2.59
CA ILE A 27 -5.00 10.03 -2.26
C ILE A 27 -5.41 10.94 -3.42
N GLY A 28 -6.28 11.90 -3.10
CA GLY A 28 -6.80 12.90 -4.01
C GLY A 28 -5.74 13.89 -4.44
N LYS A 29 -6.13 14.78 -5.36
CA LYS A 29 -5.23 15.78 -5.93
C LYS A 29 -4.60 16.62 -4.81
N THR A 30 -3.29 16.81 -4.90
CA THR A 30 -2.55 17.71 -4.00
C THR A 30 -2.03 18.88 -4.82
N TYR A 31 -2.31 20.09 -4.36
CA TYR A 31 -1.63 21.31 -4.85
C TYR A 31 -0.30 21.44 -4.12
N ALA A 32 0.78 21.59 -4.88
CA ALA A 32 2.14 21.77 -4.35
C ALA A 32 2.50 23.26 -4.16
N ASP A 33 1.68 24.19 -4.63
CA ASP A 33 1.94 25.63 -4.57
C ASP A 33 0.68 26.44 -4.22
N VAL A 34 0.86 27.58 -3.54
CA VAL A 34 -0.21 28.52 -3.14
C VAL A 34 -0.87 29.14 -4.38
N ALA A 35 -0.13 29.18 -5.50
CA ALA A 35 -0.60 29.63 -6.81
C ALA A 35 -1.40 28.57 -7.61
N ASN A 36 -1.64 27.37 -7.07
CA ASN A 36 -2.40 26.27 -7.70
C ASN A 36 -1.89 25.78 -9.08
N THR A 37 -0.67 26.13 -9.48
CA THR A 37 -0.12 25.82 -10.81
C THR A 37 0.50 24.42 -10.93
N VAL A 38 0.94 23.82 -9.82
CA VAL A 38 1.50 22.46 -9.80
C VAL A 38 0.53 21.51 -9.11
N THR A 39 -0.24 20.78 -9.93
CA THR A 39 -1.19 19.77 -9.47
C THR A 39 -0.60 18.38 -9.58
N ARG A 40 -0.56 17.63 -8.47
CA ARG A 40 -0.29 16.20 -8.52
C ARG A 40 -1.61 15.45 -8.74
N PRO A 41 -1.71 14.56 -9.74
CA PRO A 41 -2.92 13.80 -10.00
C PRO A 41 -3.26 12.90 -8.80
N ALA A 42 -4.57 12.67 -8.61
CA ALA A 42 -5.04 11.70 -7.65
C ALA A 42 -4.56 10.30 -8.05
N TYR A 43 -4.23 9.47 -7.06
CA TYR A 43 -3.76 8.10 -7.30
C TYR A 43 -4.41 7.15 -6.31
N THR A 44 -4.58 5.91 -6.77
CA THR A 44 -5.13 4.81 -5.98
C THR A 44 -4.12 3.67 -5.93
N VAL A 45 -3.75 3.26 -4.72
CA VAL A 45 -2.85 2.13 -4.50
C VAL A 45 -3.64 1.01 -3.86
N VAL A 46 -3.57 -0.17 -4.47
CA VAL A 46 -4.18 -1.39 -3.93
C VAL A 46 -3.08 -2.34 -3.50
N ASN A 47 -3.21 -2.84 -2.27
CA ASN A 47 -2.29 -3.76 -1.64
C ASN A 47 -3.05 -5.01 -1.21
N ALA A 48 -2.39 -6.15 -1.23
CA ALA A 48 -2.92 -7.40 -0.71
C ALA A 48 -1.89 -8.10 0.18
N GLY A 49 -2.37 -8.95 1.07
CA GLY A 49 -1.57 -9.78 1.95
C GLY A 49 -2.24 -11.12 2.18
N LEU A 50 -1.43 -12.13 2.37
CA LEU A 50 -1.86 -13.46 2.76
C LEU A 50 -0.90 -13.95 3.84
N ASP A 51 -1.43 -14.19 5.03
CA ASP A 51 -0.69 -14.75 6.14
C ASP A 51 -1.13 -16.19 6.36
N TYR A 52 -0.15 -17.07 6.56
CA TYR A 52 -0.35 -18.47 6.88
C TYR A 52 0.44 -18.85 8.13
N ARG A 53 -0.24 -19.43 9.11
CA ARG A 53 0.29 -19.93 10.37
C ARG A 53 0.05 -21.44 10.45
N PRO A 54 0.99 -22.26 9.94
CA PRO A 54 0.86 -23.72 10.03
C PRO A 54 1.01 -24.22 11.47
N THR A 55 1.77 -23.52 12.30
CA THR A 55 1.92 -23.80 13.73
C THR A 55 1.89 -22.49 14.52
N ASP A 56 1.69 -22.56 15.84
CA ASP A 56 1.68 -21.36 16.70
C ASP A 56 3.04 -20.63 16.73
N ASN A 57 4.11 -21.36 16.40
CA ASN A 57 5.49 -20.86 16.41
C ASN A 57 5.96 -20.37 15.04
N THR A 58 5.17 -20.53 13.97
CA THR A 58 5.60 -20.18 12.61
C THR A 58 4.58 -19.31 11.88
N LYS A 59 5.09 -18.35 11.11
CA LYS A 59 4.26 -17.47 10.29
C LYS A 59 4.91 -17.20 8.95
N LEU A 60 4.21 -17.56 7.88
CA LEU A 60 4.50 -17.14 6.52
C LEU A 60 3.61 -15.95 6.17
N SER A 61 4.18 -14.90 5.59
CA SER A 61 3.46 -13.70 5.16
C SER A 61 3.85 -13.38 3.72
N LEU A 62 2.89 -13.42 2.81
CA LEU A 62 3.02 -12.92 1.47
C LEU A 62 2.34 -11.55 1.40
N ARG A 63 3.03 -10.54 0.87
CA ARG A 63 2.48 -9.19 0.70
C ARG A 63 2.73 -8.73 -0.71
N ALA A 64 1.70 -8.23 -1.37
CA ALA A 64 1.78 -7.62 -2.68
C ALA A 64 1.37 -6.17 -2.58
N PHE A 65 2.17 -5.29 -3.15
CA PHE A 65 1.98 -3.86 -3.07
C PHE A 65 1.82 -3.28 -4.46
N ASN A 66 0.97 -2.26 -4.56
CA ASN A 66 0.68 -1.58 -5.82
C ASN A 66 0.28 -2.56 -6.94
N LEU A 67 -0.79 -3.33 -6.70
CA LEU A 67 -1.25 -4.40 -7.60
C LEU A 67 -1.56 -3.93 -9.03
N PHE A 68 -1.99 -2.68 -9.18
CA PHE A 68 -2.32 -2.06 -10.46
C PHE A 68 -1.14 -1.36 -11.14
N ASP A 69 0.07 -1.45 -10.56
CA ASP A 69 1.29 -0.84 -11.09
C ASP A 69 1.19 0.68 -11.31
N GLU A 70 0.49 1.35 -10.39
CA GLU A 70 0.26 2.79 -10.46
C GLU A 70 1.57 3.55 -10.24
N VAL A 71 1.92 4.47 -11.13
CA VAL A 71 3.10 5.33 -10.97
C VAL A 71 2.68 6.62 -10.26
N TYR A 72 2.98 6.74 -8.98
CA TYR A 72 2.60 7.89 -8.16
C TYR A 72 3.81 8.49 -7.43
N ALA A 73 3.83 9.82 -7.24
CA ALA A 73 4.97 10.51 -6.61
C ALA A 73 4.78 10.93 -5.14
N VAL A 74 5.00 10.05 -4.16
CA VAL A 74 4.65 10.25 -2.73
C VAL A 74 5.15 11.55 -2.09
N ALA A 75 6.22 12.16 -2.59
CA ALA A 75 6.66 13.48 -2.17
C ALA A 75 7.28 14.26 -3.34
N SER A 76 7.16 15.59 -3.30
CA SER A 76 7.85 16.50 -4.22
C SER A 76 8.77 17.41 -3.42
N GLY A 77 10.05 17.46 -3.77
CA GLY A 77 10.93 18.59 -3.45
C GLY A 77 10.85 19.64 -4.56
N THR A 78 11.53 20.78 -4.37
CA THR A 78 11.53 21.92 -5.31
C THR A 78 12.05 21.56 -6.71
N THR A 79 12.87 20.49 -6.83
CA THR A 79 13.48 20.04 -8.10
C THR A 79 13.44 18.53 -8.32
N SER A 80 12.76 17.75 -7.46
CA SER A 80 12.74 16.29 -7.57
C SER A 80 11.44 15.67 -7.10
N TRP A 81 11.04 14.59 -7.76
CA TRP A 81 9.85 13.81 -7.42
C TRP A 81 10.28 12.47 -6.83
N LYS A 82 9.81 12.15 -5.63
CA LYS A 82 9.99 10.82 -5.03
C LYS A 82 8.84 9.92 -5.49
N LEU A 83 9.15 8.95 -6.33
CA LEU A 83 8.21 7.94 -6.75
C LEU A 83 7.91 6.99 -5.59
N GLY A 84 6.65 6.58 -5.52
CA GLY A 84 6.19 5.54 -4.62
C GLY A 84 6.66 4.18 -5.05
N ARG A 85 6.45 3.20 -4.18
CA ARG A 85 6.88 1.83 -4.43
C ARG A 85 6.17 1.31 -5.70
N PRO A 86 6.92 0.80 -6.70
CA PRO A 86 6.34 0.16 -7.87
C PRO A 86 5.61 -1.12 -7.46
N ARG A 87 4.95 -1.81 -8.41
CA ARG A 87 4.40 -3.13 -8.13
C ARG A 87 5.47 -4.06 -7.59
N SER A 88 5.31 -4.53 -6.36
CA SER A 88 6.31 -5.36 -5.69
C SER A 88 5.65 -6.42 -4.82
N ALA A 89 6.32 -7.54 -4.64
CA ALA A 89 5.89 -8.60 -3.74
C ALA A 89 6.99 -8.89 -2.70
N GLU A 90 6.58 -9.15 -1.47
CA GLU A 90 7.43 -9.51 -0.35
C GLU A 90 6.95 -10.83 0.23
N LEU A 91 7.87 -11.76 0.43
CA LEU A 91 7.63 -12.99 1.17
C LEU A 91 8.47 -12.96 2.45
N ALA A 92 7.83 -13.16 3.59
CA ALA A 92 8.47 -13.20 4.89
C ALA A 92 8.12 -14.47 5.64
N PHE A 93 9.12 -15.08 6.25
CA PHE A 93 8.96 -16.21 7.16
C PHE A 93 9.45 -15.82 8.55
N SER A 94 8.67 -16.15 9.58
CA SER A 94 8.93 -15.80 10.97
C SER A 94 8.78 -17.07 11.82
N MET A 95 9.71 -17.31 12.73
CA MET A 95 9.65 -18.41 13.69
C MET A 95 9.98 -17.90 15.10
N THR A 96 9.23 -18.35 16.10
CA THR A 96 9.44 -18.01 17.51
C THR A 96 9.77 -19.28 18.30
N PHE A 97 10.81 -19.20 19.14
CA PHE A 97 11.36 -20.31 19.94
C PHE A 97 10.92 -20.23 21.40
#